data_AF-A0A7C4J2W6-F1
#
_entry.id   AF-A0A7C4J2W6-F1
#
_cell.length_a   1.000
_cell.length_b   1.000
_cell.length_c   1.000
_cell.angle_alpha   90.00
_cell.angle_beta   90.00
_cell.angle_gamma   90.00
#
_symmetry.space_group_name_H-M   'P 1'
#
loop_
_entity.id
_entity.type
_entity.pdbx_description
1 polymer ?
#
loop_
_entity_poly.entity_id
_entity_poly.type
_entity_poly.pdbx_seq_one_letter_code
_entity_poly.pdbx_strand_id
1 'polypeptide(L)'
;MNCAQLIIFHVMERECIMKFKKTEPIPDSPKGSYTQKIKRMVDTIIQPEERTFRNYVNINFWRSKFDEYNKIRLKEKEDMNVYETLSYSARPTIEYYLLTILSCLIATAGLLQNSPAVIIGAMIVAPLMTPILAFSLGVIWGDMQLIKTSLGSIVKGALLAVLISGTLAFFVPIAEYNSEILARTKPNLFDIVVAFSSGLIGAYGNANKKISNTLVGIAIAVALMPPLCTIGIGVGNFDWAVARGALILYTINLISISLAGAIIFWIMKIHPKSNEDKEKVTKRAVSQIVISVILLTMIAIPVGIYTYRTFLLEHAKKKVWETAKIYFGTDVFAVQFDEKYGKLNVIVIVLSQKADEESLKQVQNIKSLHPDFGTVKIKFIQTVSSNTNN
;
A
#
# COMPACT_ATOMS: atom_id res chain seq x y z
N MET A 1 -48.01 20.19 -18.75
CA MET A 1 -47.18 21.41 -18.81
C MET A 1 -48.16 22.57 -18.77
N ASN A 2 -48.27 23.30 -17.65
CA ASN A 2 -49.26 24.39 -17.54
C ASN A 2 -48.83 25.58 -18.42
N CYS A 3 -49.78 26.41 -18.88
CA CYS A 3 -49.52 27.56 -19.76
C CYS A 3 -48.39 28.49 -19.25
N ALA A 4 -48.24 28.63 -17.92
CA ALA A 4 -47.14 29.37 -17.32
C ALA A 4 -45.75 28.74 -17.59
N GLN A 5 -45.65 27.40 -17.60
CA GLN A 5 -44.42 26.70 -17.96
C GLN A 5 -44.08 26.89 -19.44
N LEU A 6 -45.07 26.94 -20.34
CA LEU A 6 -44.84 27.16 -21.78
C LEU A 6 -44.32 28.59 -22.07
N ILE A 7 -44.91 29.59 -21.43
CA ILE A 7 -44.52 31.00 -21.63
C ILE A 7 -43.12 31.27 -21.07
N ILE A 8 -42.81 30.73 -19.89
CA ILE A 8 -41.46 30.82 -19.29
C ILE A 8 -40.44 30.08 -20.17
N PHE A 9 -40.81 28.92 -20.73
CA PHE A 9 -39.95 28.16 -21.64
C PHE A 9 -39.61 28.94 -22.92
N HIS A 10 -40.58 29.66 -23.48
CA HIS A 10 -40.37 30.49 -24.70
C HIS A 10 -39.58 31.78 -24.44
N VAL A 11 -39.78 32.45 -23.30
CA VAL A 11 -39.00 33.63 -22.92
C VAL A 11 -37.55 33.25 -22.59
N MET A 12 -37.35 32.11 -21.90
CA MET A 12 -36.03 31.58 -21.62
C MET A 12 -35.31 31.01 -22.85
N GLU A 13 -36.03 30.45 -23.83
CA GLU A 13 -35.45 29.97 -25.09
C GLU A 13 -34.58 31.07 -25.71
N ARG A 14 -35.08 32.31 -25.81
CA ARG A 14 -34.35 33.38 -26.50
C ARG A 14 -33.09 33.84 -25.78
N GLU A 15 -33.11 34.00 -24.45
CA GLU A 15 -31.93 34.48 -23.70
C GLU A 15 -30.91 33.37 -23.38
N CYS A 16 -31.39 32.16 -23.08
CA CYS A 16 -30.51 31.03 -22.78
C CYS A 16 -29.82 30.51 -24.06
N ILE A 17 -30.51 30.49 -25.22
CA ILE A 17 -29.92 30.13 -26.52
C ILE A 17 -28.76 31.06 -26.89
N MET A 18 -28.84 32.36 -26.57
CA MET A 18 -27.74 33.30 -26.88
C MET A 18 -26.47 33.04 -26.08
N LYS A 19 -26.56 32.61 -24.81
CA LYS A 19 -25.39 32.23 -24.01
C LYS A 19 -24.85 30.84 -24.32
N PHE A 20 -25.74 29.89 -24.60
CA PHE A 20 -25.36 28.53 -24.99
C PHE A 20 -24.72 28.46 -26.40
N LYS A 21 -25.10 29.36 -27.32
CA LYS A 21 -24.45 29.49 -28.65
C LYS A 21 -22.95 29.82 -28.57
N LYS A 22 -22.47 30.41 -27.47
CA LYS A 22 -21.06 30.79 -27.28
C LYS A 22 -20.16 29.68 -26.75
N THR A 23 -20.72 28.56 -26.29
CA THR A 23 -19.94 27.39 -25.89
C THR A 23 -19.86 26.40 -27.06
N GLU A 24 -18.65 26.10 -27.52
CA GLU A 24 -18.39 25.17 -28.63
C GLU A 24 -19.10 23.81 -28.42
N PRO A 25 -19.68 23.22 -29.48
CA PRO A 25 -20.22 21.87 -29.40
C PRO A 25 -19.09 20.84 -29.26
N ILE A 26 -19.20 19.95 -28.27
CA ILE A 26 -18.24 18.88 -27.98
C ILE A 26 -18.55 17.66 -28.88
N PRO A 27 -17.54 16.92 -29.41
CA PRO A 27 -17.73 15.99 -30.54
C PRO A 27 -18.58 14.74 -30.27
N ASP A 28 -18.66 14.24 -29.02
CA ASP A 28 -19.23 12.89 -28.75
C ASP A 28 -20.49 12.85 -27.87
N SER A 29 -21.30 13.93 -27.84
CA SER A 29 -22.63 13.82 -27.22
C SER A 29 -23.66 13.29 -28.22
N PRO A 30 -24.53 12.32 -27.87
CA PRO A 30 -25.66 11.97 -28.73
C PRO A 30 -26.43 13.25 -29.06
N LYS A 31 -26.76 13.44 -30.34
CA LYS A 31 -27.46 14.63 -30.89
C LYS A 31 -28.86 14.76 -30.29
N GLY A 32 -28.94 15.13 -29.01
CA GLY A 32 -30.18 15.47 -28.32
C GLY A 32 -30.52 16.92 -28.60
N SER A 33 -31.80 17.18 -28.91
CA SER A 33 -32.33 18.53 -29.10
C SER A 33 -31.95 19.44 -27.92
N TYR A 34 -31.67 20.71 -28.19
CA TYR A 34 -31.30 21.72 -27.18
C TYR A 34 -32.26 21.74 -25.99
N THR A 35 -33.54 21.46 -26.24
CA THR A 35 -34.60 21.31 -25.24
C THR A 35 -34.37 20.15 -24.27
N GLN A 36 -33.79 19.03 -24.70
CA GLN A 36 -33.42 17.93 -23.82
C GLN A 36 -32.27 18.29 -22.88
N LYS A 37 -31.31 19.12 -23.32
CA LYS A 37 -30.20 19.59 -22.46
C LYS A 37 -30.71 20.49 -21.34
N ILE A 38 -31.58 21.44 -21.67
CA ILE A 38 -32.20 22.34 -20.69
C ILE A 38 -33.08 21.54 -19.72
N LYS A 39 -33.89 20.60 -20.24
CA LYS A 39 -34.74 19.74 -19.41
C LYS A 39 -33.91 18.93 -18.40
N ARG A 40 -32.81 18.31 -18.82
CA ARG A 40 -31.90 17.60 -17.90
C ARG A 40 -31.30 18.53 -16.84
N MET A 41 -30.85 19.72 -17.22
CA MET A 41 -30.32 20.70 -16.27
C MET A 41 -31.37 21.07 -15.21
N VAL A 42 -32.59 21.36 -15.64
CA VAL A 42 -33.72 21.72 -14.77
C VAL A 42 -34.08 20.57 -13.82
N ASP A 43 -34.22 19.36 -14.35
CA ASP A 43 -34.59 18.18 -13.57
C ASP A 43 -33.49 17.78 -12.57
N THR A 44 -32.22 18.08 -12.85
CA THR A 44 -31.09 17.70 -12.00
C THR A 44 -30.86 18.67 -10.84
N ILE A 45 -31.13 19.98 -11.01
CA ILE A 45 -30.69 21.02 -10.08
C ILE A 45 -31.85 21.71 -9.38
N ILE A 46 -32.98 21.89 -10.06
CA ILE A 46 -34.07 22.70 -9.54
C ILE A 46 -34.99 21.81 -8.70
N GLN A 47 -34.87 21.95 -7.38
CA GLN A 47 -35.73 21.27 -6.42
C GLN A 47 -37.19 21.67 -6.60
N PRO A 48 -38.16 20.80 -6.29
CA PRO A 48 -39.60 21.08 -6.49
C PRO A 48 -40.07 22.39 -5.85
N GLU A 49 -39.52 22.71 -4.68
CA GLU A 49 -39.80 23.91 -3.88
C GLU A 49 -39.22 25.21 -4.46
N GLU A 50 -38.16 25.13 -5.27
CA GLU A 50 -37.56 26.30 -5.93
C GLU A 50 -38.28 26.70 -7.23
N ARG A 51 -39.24 25.89 -7.71
CA ARG A 51 -39.97 26.05 -8.98
C ARG A 51 -41.05 27.14 -8.91
N THR A 52 -40.72 28.29 -8.34
CA THR A 52 -41.62 29.45 -8.27
C THR A 52 -41.43 30.40 -9.45
N PHE A 53 -42.51 31.08 -9.85
CA PHE A 53 -42.46 32.09 -10.92
C PHE A 53 -41.40 33.17 -10.66
N ARG A 54 -41.31 33.63 -9.40
CA ARG A 54 -40.34 34.66 -8.98
C ARG A 54 -38.89 34.24 -9.22
N ASN A 55 -38.56 32.97 -8.99
CA ASN A 55 -37.21 32.43 -9.24
C ASN A 55 -36.95 32.25 -10.74
N TYR A 56 -37.95 31.80 -11.50
CA TYR A 56 -37.80 31.60 -12.94
C TYR A 56 -37.56 32.88 -13.74
N VAL A 57 -38.11 34.00 -13.28
CA VAL A 57 -37.94 35.32 -13.93
C VAL A 57 -36.67 36.03 -13.45
N ASN A 58 -36.05 35.58 -12.35
CA ASN A 58 -34.83 36.17 -11.82
C ASN A 58 -33.59 35.69 -12.58
N ILE A 59 -32.89 36.60 -13.25
CA ILE A 59 -31.70 36.28 -14.04
C ILE A 59 -30.53 35.75 -13.20
N ASN A 60 -30.42 36.20 -11.94
CA ASN A 60 -29.35 35.79 -11.02
C ASN A 60 -29.58 34.36 -10.52
N PHE A 61 -30.84 33.92 -10.41
CA PHE A 61 -31.19 32.54 -10.07
C PHE A 61 -30.66 31.57 -11.15
N TRP A 62 -30.96 31.86 -12.42
CA TRP A 62 -30.45 31.05 -13.54
C TRP A 62 -28.93 31.06 -13.66
N ARG A 63 -28.29 32.20 -13.41
CA ARG A 63 -26.82 32.29 -13.39
C ARG A 63 -26.21 31.37 -12.32
N SER A 64 -26.76 31.43 -11.10
CA SER A 64 -26.34 30.57 -9.99
C SER A 64 -26.54 29.08 -10.29
N LYS A 65 -27.73 28.68 -10.77
CA LYS A 65 -28.01 27.28 -11.11
C LYS A 65 -27.19 26.78 -12.30
N PHE A 66 -26.86 27.66 -13.26
CA PHE A 66 -25.97 27.32 -14.37
C PHE A 66 -24.52 27.11 -13.93
N ASP A 67 -24.03 27.94 -13.02
CA ASP A 67 -22.70 27.76 -12.43
C ASP A 67 -22.64 26.47 -11.58
N GLU A 68 -23.71 26.16 -10.85
CA GLU A 68 -23.87 24.89 -10.12
C GLU A 68 -23.89 23.68 -11.06
N TYR A 69 -24.65 23.76 -12.17
CA TYR A 69 -24.67 22.70 -13.20
C TYR A 69 -23.29 22.45 -13.79
N ASN A 70 -22.59 23.52 -14.14
CA ASN A 70 -21.27 23.43 -14.76
C ASN A 70 -20.27 22.83 -13.79
N LYS A 71 -20.32 23.16 -12.49
CA LYS A 71 -19.48 22.54 -11.47
C LYS A 71 -19.74 21.04 -11.36
N ILE A 72 -20.99 20.61 -11.27
CA ILE A 72 -21.35 19.18 -11.21
C ILE A 72 -20.86 18.46 -12.46
N ARG A 73 -21.13 19.02 -13.64
CA ARG A 73 -20.76 18.43 -14.93
C ARG A 73 -19.24 18.33 -15.12
N LEU A 74 -18.50 19.35 -14.70
CA LEU A 74 -17.03 19.34 -14.76
C LEU A 74 -16.48 18.24 -13.85
N LYS A 75 -17.02 18.13 -12.63
CA LYS A 75 -16.65 17.07 -11.70
C LYS A 75 -16.95 15.67 -12.27
N GLU A 76 -18.15 15.45 -12.81
CA GLU A 76 -18.51 14.16 -13.45
C GLU A 76 -17.58 13.82 -14.62
N LYS A 77 -17.17 14.81 -15.41
CA LYS A 77 -16.23 14.60 -16.52
C LYS A 77 -14.83 14.24 -16.01
N GLU A 78 -14.40 14.85 -14.90
CA GLU A 78 -13.12 14.51 -14.26
C GLU A 78 -13.15 13.10 -13.68
N ASP A 79 -14.20 12.75 -12.94
CA ASP A 79 -14.39 11.42 -12.35
C ASP A 79 -14.41 10.32 -13.43
N MET A 80 -15.13 10.55 -14.53
CA MET A 80 -15.15 9.62 -15.67
C MET A 80 -13.78 9.46 -16.33
N ASN A 81 -13.01 10.54 -16.46
CA ASN A 81 -11.67 10.48 -17.05
C ASN A 81 -10.70 9.68 -16.16
N VAL A 82 -10.80 9.85 -14.83
CA VAL A 82 -10.03 9.03 -13.87
C VAL A 82 -10.38 7.55 -14.03
N TYR A 83 -11.67 7.23 -14.10
CA TYR A 83 -12.13 5.85 -14.29
C TYR A 83 -11.64 5.25 -15.63
N GLU A 84 -11.79 5.98 -16.75
CA GLU A 84 -11.33 5.52 -18.07
C GLU A 84 -9.81 5.34 -18.10
N THR A 85 -9.05 6.27 -17.53
CA THR A 85 -7.58 6.19 -17.49
C THR A 85 -7.11 4.97 -16.69
N LEU A 86 -7.68 4.76 -15.50
CA LEU A 86 -7.33 3.60 -14.65
C LEU A 86 -7.78 2.28 -15.26
N SER A 87 -8.98 2.21 -15.83
CA SER A 87 -9.50 0.99 -16.45
C SER A 87 -8.73 0.59 -17.72
N TYR A 88 -8.36 1.55 -18.55
CA TYR A 88 -7.51 1.31 -19.72
C TYR A 88 -6.12 0.81 -19.31
N SER A 89 -5.53 1.47 -18.30
CA SER A 89 -4.18 1.17 -17.80
C SER A 89 -4.12 -0.04 -16.88
N ALA A 90 -5.27 -0.66 -16.56
CA ALA A 90 -5.34 -1.91 -15.80
C ALA A 90 -4.79 -3.10 -16.60
N ARG A 91 -4.83 -3.02 -17.94
CA ARG A 91 -4.38 -4.08 -18.83
C ARG A 91 -2.84 -4.08 -18.89
N PRO A 92 -2.19 -5.25 -18.80
CA PRO A 92 -0.75 -5.31 -18.84
C PRO A 92 -0.30 -5.15 -20.30
N THR A 93 0.27 -4.00 -20.62
CA THR A 93 0.85 -3.69 -21.94
C THR A 93 2.26 -4.30 -22.07
N ILE A 94 2.83 -4.26 -23.27
CA ILE A 94 4.23 -4.65 -23.49
C ILE A 94 5.16 -3.78 -22.64
N GLU A 95 4.88 -2.48 -22.56
CA GLU A 95 5.62 -1.52 -21.73
C GLU A 95 5.57 -1.91 -20.25
N TYR A 96 4.41 -2.33 -19.75
CA TYR A 96 4.28 -2.83 -18.37
C TYR A 96 5.25 -3.98 -18.11
N TYR A 97 5.26 -5.00 -18.98
CA TYR A 97 6.17 -6.13 -18.81
C TYR A 97 7.65 -5.75 -18.93
N LEU A 98 8.00 -4.90 -19.90
CA LEU A 98 9.37 -4.44 -20.10
C LEU A 98 9.89 -3.66 -18.89
N LEU A 99 9.10 -2.71 -18.38
CA LEU A 99 9.45 -1.94 -17.18
C LEU A 99 9.50 -2.82 -15.94
N THR A 100 8.61 -3.80 -15.79
CA THR A 100 8.68 -4.79 -14.70
C THR A 100 9.97 -5.61 -14.77
N ILE A 101 10.37 -6.08 -15.96
CA ILE A 101 11.63 -6.82 -16.15
C ILE A 101 12.82 -5.95 -15.74
N LEU A 102 12.94 -4.75 -16.33
CA LEU A 102 14.07 -3.86 -16.07
C LEU A 102 14.14 -3.44 -14.59
N SER A 103 13.01 -3.03 -14.00
CA SER A 103 12.93 -2.69 -12.59
C SER A 103 13.30 -3.89 -11.70
N CYS A 104 12.91 -5.12 -12.06
CA CYS A 104 13.26 -6.33 -11.31
C CYS A 104 14.76 -6.62 -11.35
N LEU A 105 15.40 -6.48 -12.52
CA LEU A 105 16.85 -6.64 -12.66
C LEU A 105 17.60 -5.64 -11.76
N ILE A 106 17.20 -4.35 -11.81
CA ILE A 106 17.83 -3.30 -11.00
C ILE A 106 17.56 -3.52 -9.50
N ALA A 107 16.32 -3.86 -9.11
CA ALA A 107 15.96 -4.11 -7.73
C ALA A 107 16.70 -5.31 -7.15
N THR A 108 16.81 -6.41 -7.90
CA THR A 108 17.54 -7.61 -7.50
C THR A 108 19.02 -7.30 -7.33
N ALA A 109 19.63 -6.60 -8.30
CA ALA A 109 21.03 -6.17 -8.21
C ALA A 109 21.27 -5.24 -7.00
N GLY A 110 20.37 -4.29 -6.74
CA GLY A 110 20.44 -3.39 -5.59
C GLY A 110 20.29 -4.10 -4.26
N LEU A 111 19.38 -5.08 -4.17
CA LEU A 111 19.22 -5.95 -3.01
C LEU A 111 20.48 -6.78 -2.76
N LEU A 112 21.05 -7.40 -3.78
CA LEU A 112 22.28 -8.20 -3.63
C LEU A 112 23.50 -7.34 -3.24
N GLN A 113 23.59 -6.12 -3.76
CA GLN A 113 24.66 -5.16 -3.44
C GLN A 113 24.46 -4.43 -2.11
N ASN A 114 23.35 -4.68 -1.39
CA ASN A 114 22.99 -3.94 -0.18
C ASN A 114 23.00 -2.41 -0.40
N SER A 115 22.45 -1.96 -1.54
CA SER A 115 22.45 -0.55 -1.96
C SER A 115 21.04 0.04 -1.98
N PRO A 116 20.64 0.76 -0.91
CA PRO A 116 19.33 1.42 -0.83
C PRO A 116 19.07 2.37 -2.00
N ALA A 117 20.10 3.06 -2.49
CA ALA A 117 19.97 4.01 -3.59
C ALA A 117 19.57 3.32 -4.91
N VAL A 118 20.18 2.16 -5.22
CA VAL A 118 19.84 1.38 -6.42
C VAL A 118 18.44 0.79 -6.29
N ILE A 119 18.08 0.32 -5.09
CA ILE A 119 16.74 -0.18 -4.78
C ILE A 119 15.69 0.93 -5.02
N ILE A 120 15.94 2.15 -4.57
CA ILE A 120 15.07 3.31 -4.80
C ILE A 120 14.97 3.63 -6.29
N GLY A 121 16.10 3.61 -7.02
CA GLY A 121 16.12 3.79 -8.47
C GLY A 121 15.23 2.78 -9.19
N ALA A 122 15.27 1.50 -8.78
CA ALA A 122 14.40 0.46 -9.33
C ALA A 122 12.91 0.71 -9.07
N MET A 123 12.56 1.21 -7.87
CA MET A 123 11.18 1.52 -7.51
C MET A 123 10.57 2.61 -8.42
N ILE A 124 11.35 3.61 -8.83
CA ILE A 124 10.86 4.69 -9.72
C ILE A 124 10.39 4.14 -11.08
N VAL A 125 11.00 3.05 -11.56
CA VAL A 125 10.73 2.46 -12.87
C VAL A 125 9.51 1.51 -12.84
N ALA A 126 9.15 0.96 -11.67
CA ALA A 126 8.18 -0.13 -11.57
C ALA A 126 6.73 0.33 -11.88
N PRO A 127 6.03 -0.26 -12.87
CA PRO A 127 4.69 0.17 -13.28
C PRO A 127 3.56 -0.52 -12.47
N LEU A 128 3.81 -0.86 -11.20
CA LEU A 128 2.87 -1.67 -10.40
C LEU A 128 1.69 -0.87 -9.84
N MET A 129 1.77 0.45 -9.80
CA MET A 129 0.73 1.31 -9.23
C MET A 129 -0.62 1.12 -9.91
N THR A 130 -0.64 1.19 -11.24
CA THR A 130 -1.88 1.39 -11.98
C THR A 130 -2.85 0.22 -11.89
N PRO A 131 -2.41 -1.05 -12.04
CA PRO A 131 -3.27 -2.20 -11.82
C PRO A 131 -3.85 -2.25 -10.39
N ILE A 132 -3.12 -1.78 -9.38
CA ILE A 132 -3.60 -1.83 -7.99
C ILE A 132 -4.69 -0.79 -7.74
N LEU A 133 -4.51 0.43 -8.24
CA LEU A 133 -5.57 1.45 -8.17
C LEU A 133 -6.80 1.06 -8.99
N ALA A 134 -6.59 0.47 -10.18
CA ALA A 134 -7.68 -0.06 -10.98
C ALA A 134 -8.43 -1.21 -10.27
N PHE A 135 -7.70 -2.08 -9.57
CA PHE A 135 -8.30 -3.11 -8.71
C PHE A 135 -9.16 -2.49 -7.61
N SER A 136 -8.63 -1.50 -6.87
CA SER A 136 -9.41 -0.78 -5.84
C SER A 136 -10.67 -0.12 -6.38
N LEU A 137 -10.59 0.45 -7.58
CA LEU A 137 -11.73 1.05 -8.27
C LEU A 137 -12.75 -0.01 -8.70
N GLY A 138 -12.29 -1.15 -9.23
CA GLY A 138 -13.16 -2.26 -9.59
C GLY A 138 -13.87 -2.86 -8.38
N VAL A 139 -13.14 -3.02 -7.26
CA VAL A 139 -13.66 -3.48 -5.96
C VAL A 139 -14.78 -2.54 -5.50
N ILE A 140 -14.51 -1.24 -5.35
CA ILE A 140 -15.51 -0.32 -4.79
C ILE A 140 -16.80 -0.22 -5.65
N TRP A 141 -16.69 -0.34 -6.97
CA TRP A 141 -17.83 -0.27 -7.89
C TRP A 141 -18.46 -1.63 -8.22
N GLY A 142 -17.85 -2.74 -7.79
CA GLY A 142 -18.31 -4.09 -8.14
C GLY A 142 -18.13 -4.44 -9.62
N ASP A 143 -17.20 -3.77 -10.31
CA ASP A 143 -16.87 -4.08 -11.70
C ASP A 143 -15.99 -5.34 -11.76
N MET A 144 -16.64 -6.49 -11.89
CA MET A 144 -15.99 -7.80 -11.90
C MET A 144 -14.99 -7.96 -13.06
N GLN A 145 -15.23 -7.29 -14.19
CA GLN A 145 -14.33 -7.35 -15.33
C GLN A 145 -13.04 -6.57 -15.04
N LEU A 146 -13.16 -5.38 -14.45
CA LEU A 146 -12.03 -4.57 -14.02
C LEU A 146 -11.24 -5.26 -12.90
N ILE A 147 -11.92 -5.88 -11.92
CA ILE A 147 -11.28 -6.68 -10.86
C ILE A 147 -10.45 -7.81 -11.46
N LYS A 148 -11.04 -8.65 -12.33
CA LYS A 148 -10.34 -9.79 -12.94
C LYS A 148 -9.14 -9.34 -13.78
N THR A 149 -9.31 -8.27 -14.56
CA THR A 149 -8.25 -7.73 -15.41
C THR A 149 -7.09 -7.21 -14.57
N SER A 150 -7.39 -6.40 -13.56
CA SER A 150 -6.40 -5.78 -12.68
C SER A 150 -5.67 -6.83 -11.84
N LEU A 151 -6.41 -7.77 -11.25
CA LEU A 151 -5.84 -8.87 -10.47
C LEU A 151 -4.96 -9.77 -11.35
N GLY A 152 -5.40 -10.06 -12.58
CA GLY A 152 -4.60 -10.79 -13.55
C GLY A 152 -3.28 -10.09 -13.88
N SER A 153 -3.28 -8.76 -14.04
CA SER A 153 -2.07 -7.96 -14.25
C SER A 153 -1.14 -8.01 -13.04
N ILE A 154 -1.67 -7.82 -11.83
CA ILE A 154 -0.90 -7.86 -10.57
C ILE A 154 -0.21 -9.22 -10.43
N VAL A 155 -0.97 -10.31 -10.60
CA VAL A 155 -0.44 -11.67 -10.45
C VAL A 155 0.60 -11.99 -11.52
N LYS A 156 0.36 -11.64 -12.79
CA LYS A 156 1.33 -11.87 -13.87
C LYS A 156 2.61 -11.05 -13.66
N GLY A 157 2.50 -9.79 -13.26
CA GLY A 157 3.65 -8.95 -12.96
C GLY A 157 4.45 -9.45 -11.75
N ALA A 158 3.76 -9.86 -10.68
CA ALA A 158 4.38 -10.46 -9.51
C ALA A 158 5.12 -11.76 -9.83
N LEU A 159 4.47 -12.68 -10.56
CA LEU A 159 5.09 -13.94 -10.98
C LEU A 159 6.30 -13.69 -11.87
N LEU A 160 6.21 -12.76 -12.82
CA LEU A 160 7.34 -12.40 -13.67
C LEU A 160 8.52 -11.87 -12.86
N ALA A 161 8.28 -10.97 -11.90
CA ALA A 161 9.31 -10.44 -11.03
C ALA A 161 9.95 -11.54 -10.16
N VAL A 162 9.14 -12.44 -9.58
CA VAL A 162 9.63 -13.57 -8.77
C VAL A 162 10.47 -14.53 -9.62
N LEU A 163 10.06 -14.83 -10.85
CA LEU A 163 10.82 -15.71 -11.75
C LEU A 163 12.16 -15.09 -12.14
N ILE A 164 12.20 -13.81 -12.47
CA ILE A 164 13.45 -13.12 -12.88
C ILE A 164 14.40 -12.99 -11.69
N SER A 165 13.93 -12.48 -10.56
CA SER A 165 14.78 -12.34 -9.37
C SER A 165 15.22 -13.70 -8.82
N GLY A 166 14.38 -14.73 -8.88
CA GLY A 166 14.73 -16.08 -8.47
C GLY A 166 15.71 -16.78 -9.40
N THR A 167 15.56 -16.61 -10.72
CA THR A 167 16.56 -17.14 -11.67
C THR A 167 17.91 -16.45 -11.51
N LEU A 168 17.94 -15.12 -11.35
CA LEU A 168 19.17 -14.41 -11.03
C LEU A 168 19.81 -14.89 -9.73
N ALA A 169 19.02 -14.99 -8.65
CA ALA A 169 19.51 -15.41 -7.35
C ALA A 169 20.00 -16.87 -7.35
N PHE A 170 19.41 -17.75 -8.17
CA PHE A 170 19.86 -19.13 -8.33
C PHE A 170 21.28 -19.23 -8.93
N PHE A 171 21.64 -18.33 -9.85
CA PHE A 171 22.98 -18.31 -10.45
C PHE A 171 24.02 -17.53 -9.63
N VAL A 172 23.58 -16.69 -8.69
CA VAL A 172 24.48 -15.88 -7.85
C VAL A 172 24.65 -16.55 -6.49
N PRO A 173 25.87 -16.96 -6.10
CA PRO A 173 26.09 -17.57 -4.78
C PRO A 173 25.93 -16.52 -3.66
N ILE A 174 24.95 -16.73 -2.78
CA ILE A 174 24.70 -15.90 -1.60
C ILE A 174 25.13 -16.68 -0.35
N ALA A 175 26.19 -16.24 0.32
CA ALA A 175 26.66 -16.86 1.57
C ALA A 175 25.81 -16.43 2.78
N GLU A 176 25.49 -15.13 2.86
CA GLU A 176 24.66 -14.55 3.91
C GLU A 176 23.76 -13.45 3.35
N TYR A 177 22.54 -13.34 3.87
CA TYR A 177 21.62 -12.27 3.49
C TYR A 177 22.02 -10.96 4.17
N ASN A 178 22.10 -9.90 3.38
CA ASN A 178 22.39 -8.56 3.88
C ASN A 178 21.18 -7.90 4.56
N SER A 179 21.42 -6.73 5.14
CA SER A 179 20.41 -5.97 5.88
C SER A 179 19.20 -5.57 5.01
N GLU A 180 19.40 -5.21 3.74
CA GLU A 180 18.30 -4.80 2.87
C GLU A 180 17.34 -5.96 2.54
N ILE A 181 17.88 -7.16 2.30
CA ILE A 181 17.06 -8.36 2.09
C ILE A 181 16.34 -8.73 3.38
N LEU A 182 17.06 -8.79 4.51
CA LEU A 182 16.49 -9.18 5.80
C LEU A 182 15.40 -8.21 6.27
N ALA A 183 15.53 -6.91 6.00
CA ALA A 183 14.52 -5.90 6.31
C ALA A 183 13.17 -6.19 5.62
N ARG A 184 13.16 -6.89 4.48
CA ARG A 184 11.92 -7.27 3.77
C ARG A 184 11.36 -8.63 4.17
N THR A 185 12.02 -9.35 5.06
CA THR A 185 11.56 -10.65 5.57
C THR A 185 10.85 -10.58 6.92
N LYS A 186 10.93 -9.43 7.60
CA LYS A 186 10.38 -9.21 8.94
C LYS A 186 9.30 -8.11 8.87
N PRO A 187 8.06 -8.45 8.50
CA PRO A 187 6.98 -7.49 8.46
C PRO A 187 6.77 -6.81 9.82
N ASN A 188 6.45 -5.53 9.78
CA ASN A 188 6.21 -4.67 10.93
C ASN A 188 4.87 -3.93 10.78
N LEU A 189 4.27 -3.53 11.89
CA LEU A 189 3.10 -2.65 11.92
C LEU A 189 3.33 -1.33 11.18
N PHE A 190 4.56 -0.81 11.19
CA PHE A 190 4.89 0.40 10.44
C PHE A 190 4.79 0.21 8.92
N ASP A 191 4.96 -1.01 8.40
CA ASP A 191 4.79 -1.29 6.97
C ASP A 191 3.33 -1.09 6.55
N ILE A 192 2.37 -1.45 7.42
CA ILE A 192 0.93 -1.21 7.19
C ILE A 192 0.67 0.29 7.08
N VAL A 193 1.24 1.09 7.99
CA VAL A 193 1.07 2.55 7.99
C VAL A 193 1.62 3.17 6.72
N VAL A 194 2.83 2.77 6.31
CA VAL A 194 3.48 3.26 5.10
C VAL A 194 2.67 2.85 3.86
N ALA A 195 2.29 1.58 3.74
CA ALA A 195 1.52 1.09 2.60
C ALA A 195 0.13 1.73 2.49
N PHE A 196 -0.58 1.86 3.61
CA PHE A 196 -1.88 2.53 3.65
C PHE A 196 -1.75 4.00 3.23
N SER A 197 -0.75 4.72 3.76
CA SER A 197 -0.49 6.12 3.39
C SER A 197 -0.13 6.26 1.91
N SER A 198 0.72 5.37 1.37
CA SER A 198 1.05 5.32 -0.05
C SER A 198 -0.19 5.08 -0.93
N GLY A 199 -1.14 4.25 -0.48
CA GLY A 199 -2.41 4.05 -1.19
C GLY A 199 -3.34 5.26 -1.14
N LEU A 200 -3.37 6.00 -0.03
CA LEU A 200 -4.14 7.25 0.08
C LEU A 200 -3.59 8.30 -0.88
N ILE A 201 -2.26 8.51 -0.87
CA ILE A 201 -1.55 9.39 -1.82
C ILE A 201 -1.80 8.89 -3.25
N GLY A 202 -1.72 7.57 -3.44
CA GLY A 202 -2.14 6.77 -4.60
C GLY A 202 -3.39 7.28 -5.29
N ALA A 203 -4.51 7.00 -4.64
CA ALA A 203 -5.82 7.28 -5.17
C ALA A 203 -6.12 8.79 -5.20
N TYR A 204 -5.71 9.55 -4.19
CA TYR A 204 -5.98 10.98 -4.15
C TYR A 204 -5.20 11.74 -5.23
N GLY A 205 -3.94 11.38 -5.43
CA GLY A 205 -3.09 11.96 -6.46
C GLY A 205 -3.57 11.62 -7.86
N ASN A 206 -3.99 10.37 -8.10
CA ASN A 206 -4.53 9.99 -9.41
C ASN A 206 -5.87 10.67 -9.71
N ALA A 207 -6.70 10.88 -8.70
CA ALA A 207 -7.97 11.56 -8.85
C ALA A 207 -7.83 13.10 -8.94
N ASN A 208 -6.68 13.66 -8.57
CA ASN A 208 -6.43 15.10 -8.57
C ASN A 208 -5.32 15.48 -9.56
N LYS A 209 -5.70 16.10 -10.68
CA LYS A 209 -4.78 16.51 -11.76
C LYS A 209 -3.65 17.46 -11.34
N LYS A 210 -3.75 18.09 -10.17
CA LYS A 210 -2.69 18.96 -9.64
C LYS A 210 -1.50 18.19 -9.08
N ILE A 211 -1.65 16.90 -8.82
CA ILE A 211 -0.62 16.04 -8.24
C ILE A 211 0.02 15.22 -9.36
N SER A 212 1.35 15.15 -9.37
CA SER A 212 2.08 14.37 -10.37
C SER A 212 1.87 12.87 -10.16
N ASN A 213 1.38 12.19 -11.19
CA ASN A 213 1.24 10.72 -11.21
C ASN A 213 2.59 10.01 -10.96
N THR A 214 3.72 10.64 -11.31
CA THR A 214 5.05 10.09 -11.06
C THR A 214 5.34 10.01 -9.55
N LEU A 215 5.04 11.06 -8.79
CA LEU A 215 5.27 11.08 -7.34
C LEU A 215 4.47 9.98 -6.63
N VAL A 216 3.23 9.80 -7.09
CA VAL A 216 2.31 8.77 -6.61
C VAL A 216 2.83 7.37 -6.93
N GLY A 217 3.32 7.16 -8.16
CA GLY A 217 3.91 5.89 -8.59
C GLY A 217 5.10 5.47 -7.73
N ILE A 218 5.98 6.41 -7.39
CA ILE A 218 7.13 6.17 -6.53
C ILE A 218 6.69 5.67 -5.15
N ALA A 219 5.73 6.35 -4.50
CA ALA A 219 5.27 5.99 -3.17
C ALA A 219 4.71 4.55 -3.08
N ILE A 220 4.00 4.11 -4.13
CA ILE A 220 3.43 2.76 -4.21
C ILE A 220 4.50 1.72 -4.57
N ALA A 221 5.38 2.02 -5.51
CA ALA A 221 6.44 1.11 -5.94
C ALA A 221 7.44 0.79 -4.81
N VAL A 222 7.71 1.76 -3.93
CA VAL A 222 8.56 1.59 -2.73
C VAL A 222 8.09 0.44 -1.84
N ALA A 223 6.79 0.23 -1.74
CA ALA A 223 6.20 -0.80 -0.90
C ALA A 223 6.13 -2.18 -1.57
N LEU A 224 6.28 -2.30 -2.90
CA LEU A 224 5.90 -3.52 -3.62
C LEU A 224 7.05 -4.22 -4.33
N MET A 225 7.88 -3.47 -5.05
CA MET A 225 8.89 -4.09 -5.93
C MET A 225 10.01 -4.80 -5.17
N PRO A 226 10.59 -4.23 -4.10
CA PRO A 226 11.63 -4.92 -3.34
C PRO A 226 11.13 -6.20 -2.64
N PRO A 227 9.98 -6.20 -1.93
CA PRO A 227 9.43 -7.44 -1.38
C PRO A 227 9.22 -8.53 -2.44
N LEU A 228 8.72 -8.18 -3.63
CA LEU A 228 8.59 -9.13 -4.74
C LEU A 228 9.93 -9.74 -5.16
N CYS A 229 10.96 -8.92 -5.30
CA CYS A 229 12.30 -9.41 -5.64
C CYS A 229 12.90 -10.23 -4.50
N THR A 230 12.65 -9.88 -3.24
CA THR A 230 13.06 -10.68 -2.08
C THR A 230 12.39 -12.04 -2.04
N ILE A 231 11.11 -12.15 -2.44
CA ILE A 231 10.42 -13.44 -2.59
C ILE A 231 11.17 -14.30 -3.61
N GLY A 232 11.49 -13.75 -4.79
CA GLY A 232 12.24 -14.48 -5.80
C GLY A 232 13.64 -14.87 -5.34
N ILE A 233 14.37 -13.97 -4.67
CA ILE A 233 15.68 -14.29 -4.07
C ILE A 233 15.59 -15.48 -3.11
N GLY A 234 14.58 -15.49 -2.23
CA GLY A 234 14.36 -16.62 -1.31
C GLY A 234 14.03 -17.92 -2.05
N VAL A 235 13.17 -17.86 -3.07
CA VAL A 235 12.82 -19.03 -3.91
C VAL A 235 14.04 -19.55 -4.66
N GLY A 236 14.86 -18.68 -5.25
CA GLY A 236 16.06 -19.04 -6.00
C GLY A 236 17.14 -19.70 -5.14
N ASN A 237 17.22 -19.34 -3.86
CA ASN A 237 18.16 -19.95 -2.89
C ASN A 237 17.55 -21.10 -2.10
N PHE A 238 16.33 -21.54 -2.41
CA PHE A 238 15.57 -22.55 -1.65
C PHE A 238 15.35 -22.18 -0.16
N ASP A 239 15.45 -20.90 0.20
CA ASP A 239 15.15 -20.40 1.53
C ASP A 239 13.68 -19.98 1.64
N TRP A 240 12.87 -20.94 2.07
CA TRP A 240 11.45 -20.73 2.30
C TRP A 240 11.14 -19.79 3.46
N ALA A 241 12.07 -19.52 4.38
CA ALA A 241 11.84 -18.58 5.47
C ALA A 241 11.89 -17.14 4.93
N VAL A 242 12.89 -16.82 4.12
CA VAL A 242 13.01 -15.53 3.41
C VAL A 242 11.82 -15.30 2.49
N ALA A 243 11.48 -16.29 1.66
CA ALA A 243 10.38 -16.18 0.71
C ALA A 243 9.03 -15.93 1.41
N ARG A 244 8.74 -16.65 2.51
CA ARG A 244 7.47 -16.49 3.26
C ARG A 244 7.39 -15.12 3.95
N GLY A 245 8.47 -14.67 4.58
CA GLY A 245 8.51 -13.36 5.24
C GLY A 245 8.23 -12.21 4.27
N ALA A 246 8.88 -12.24 3.10
CA ALA A 246 8.68 -11.24 2.06
C ALA A 246 7.31 -11.35 1.36
N LEU A 247 6.76 -12.56 1.23
CA LEU A 247 5.41 -12.77 0.72
C LEU A 247 4.36 -12.13 1.63
N ILE A 248 4.48 -12.34 2.94
CA ILE A 248 3.58 -11.72 3.93
C ILE A 248 3.68 -10.19 3.84
N LEU A 249 4.89 -9.63 3.78
CA LEU A 249 5.09 -8.19 3.63
C LEU A 249 4.44 -7.66 2.34
N TYR A 250 4.65 -8.34 1.21
CA TYR A 250 4.04 -7.97 -0.08
C TYR A 250 2.51 -8.00 0.00
N THR A 251 1.92 -9.05 0.57
CA THR A 251 0.47 -9.19 0.71
C THR A 251 -0.13 -8.09 1.60
N ILE A 252 0.52 -7.77 2.72
CA ILE A 252 0.11 -6.66 3.59
C ILE A 252 0.11 -5.34 2.83
N ASN A 253 1.16 -5.09 2.05
CA ASN A 253 1.29 -3.85 1.31
C ASN A 253 0.22 -3.76 0.21
N LEU A 254 -0.01 -4.85 -0.52
CA LEU A 254 -1.04 -4.93 -1.56
C LEU A 254 -2.44 -4.67 -1.00
N ILE A 255 -2.81 -5.33 0.11
CA ILE A 255 -4.12 -5.16 0.75
C ILE A 255 -4.27 -3.75 1.31
N SER A 256 -3.25 -3.22 2.01
CA SER A 256 -3.27 -1.88 2.61
C SER A 256 -3.42 -0.79 1.55
N ILE A 257 -2.64 -0.85 0.46
CA ILE A 257 -2.72 0.09 -0.66
C ILE A 257 -4.10 -0.01 -1.31
N SER A 258 -4.59 -1.23 -1.52
CA SER A 258 -5.88 -1.43 -2.17
C SER A 258 -7.05 -0.88 -1.34
N LEU A 259 -7.05 -1.15 -0.03
CA LEU A 259 -8.03 -0.63 0.92
C LEU A 259 -8.02 0.90 0.96
N ALA A 260 -6.84 1.51 1.08
CA ALA A 260 -6.70 2.97 1.09
C ALA A 260 -7.24 3.60 -0.21
N GLY A 261 -6.93 2.97 -1.35
CA GLY A 261 -7.46 3.42 -2.64
C GLY A 261 -8.97 3.34 -2.73
N ALA A 262 -9.56 2.24 -2.24
CA ALA A 262 -11.01 2.05 -2.21
C ALA A 262 -11.70 3.11 -1.34
N ILE A 263 -11.14 3.44 -0.17
CA ILE A 263 -11.65 4.48 0.73
C ILE A 263 -11.66 5.85 0.03
N ILE A 264 -10.56 6.24 -0.62
CA ILE A 264 -10.47 7.54 -1.31
C ILE A 264 -11.45 7.62 -2.48
N PHE A 265 -11.51 6.60 -3.33
CA PHE A 265 -12.44 6.60 -4.47
C PHE A 265 -13.90 6.64 -4.02
N TRP A 266 -14.22 5.99 -2.90
CA TRP A 266 -15.53 6.07 -2.27
C TRP A 266 -15.86 7.48 -1.76
N ILE A 267 -14.93 8.11 -1.03
CA ILE A 267 -15.09 9.48 -0.51
C ILE A 267 -15.25 10.50 -1.66
N MET A 268 -14.46 10.35 -2.72
CA MET A 268 -14.50 11.25 -3.87
C MET A 268 -15.75 11.07 -4.75
N LYS A 269 -16.45 9.92 -4.60
CA LYS A 269 -17.65 9.52 -5.35
C LYS A 269 -17.40 9.35 -6.85
N ILE A 270 -16.22 8.85 -7.24
CA ILE A 270 -15.83 8.65 -8.64
C ILE A 270 -16.67 7.53 -9.27
N HIS A 271 -17.87 7.84 -9.77
CA HIS A 271 -18.81 6.83 -10.31
C HIS A 271 -18.65 6.64 -11.82
N PRO A 272 -18.65 5.39 -12.32
CA PRO A 272 -19.06 5.13 -13.70
C PRO A 272 -20.55 5.47 -13.86
N LYS A 273 -20.96 5.98 -15.04
CA LYS A 273 -22.38 6.23 -15.36
C LYS A 273 -23.17 4.91 -15.33
N SER A 274 -23.78 4.60 -14.20
CA SER A 274 -24.70 3.47 -14.06
C SER A 274 -26.10 3.95 -13.68
N ASN A 275 -27.11 3.36 -14.33
CA ASN A 275 -28.52 3.56 -14.01
C ASN A 275 -28.96 2.72 -12.78
N GLU A 276 -28.01 2.08 -12.08
CA GLU A 276 -28.30 1.28 -10.89
C GLU A 276 -28.69 2.13 -9.68
N ASP A 277 -29.57 1.57 -8.83
CA ASP A 277 -29.99 2.19 -7.57
C ASP A 277 -28.78 2.55 -6.71
N LYS A 278 -28.62 3.83 -6.36
CA LYS A 278 -27.53 4.35 -5.53
C LYS A 278 -27.35 3.55 -4.22
N GLU A 279 -28.45 3.06 -3.65
CA GLU A 279 -28.44 2.28 -2.41
C GLU A 279 -27.75 0.91 -2.57
N LYS A 280 -27.97 0.21 -3.68
CA LYS A 280 -27.34 -1.10 -3.96
C LYS A 280 -25.85 -0.96 -4.16
N VAL A 281 -25.44 0.07 -4.89
CA VAL A 281 -24.02 0.38 -5.14
C VAL A 281 -23.30 0.71 -3.83
N THR A 282 -23.93 1.51 -2.96
CA THR A 282 -23.35 1.89 -1.66
C THR A 282 -23.20 0.68 -0.73
N LYS A 283 -24.21 -0.22 -0.66
CA LYS A 283 -24.12 -1.43 0.16
C LYS A 283 -23.00 -2.36 -0.29
N ARG A 284 -22.79 -2.53 -1.60
CA ARG A 284 -21.68 -3.32 -2.16
C ARG A 284 -20.33 -2.70 -1.81
N ALA A 285 -20.18 -1.40 -2.01
CA ALA A 285 -18.95 -0.66 -1.69
C ALA A 285 -18.56 -0.81 -0.22
N VAL A 286 -19.51 -0.60 0.70
CA VAL A 286 -19.29 -0.75 2.15
C VAL A 286 -18.94 -2.18 2.52
N SER A 287 -19.66 -3.18 1.98
CA SER A 287 -19.36 -4.59 2.23
C SER A 287 -17.93 -4.96 1.83
N GLN A 288 -17.42 -4.44 0.71
CA GLN A 288 -16.07 -4.73 0.26
C GLN A 288 -15.00 -4.01 1.07
N ILE A 289 -15.25 -2.78 1.53
CA ILE A 289 -14.37 -2.11 2.49
C ILE A 289 -14.29 -2.94 3.79
N VAL A 290 -15.41 -3.42 4.30
CA VAL A 290 -15.45 -4.26 5.51
C VAL A 290 -14.66 -5.56 5.32
N ILE A 291 -14.81 -6.24 4.18
CA ILE A 291 -14.04 -7.45 3.87
C ILE A 291 -12.53 -7.16 3.84
N SER A 292 -12.12 -6.09 3.18
CA SER A 292 -10.70 -5.67 3.12
C SER A 292 -10.14 -5.32 4.49
N VAL A 293 -10.93 -4.68 5.36
CA VAL A 293 -10.56 -4.41 6.76
C VAL A 293 -10.41 -5.71 7.54
N ILE A 294 -11.36 -6.64 7.43
CA ILE A 294 -11.28 -7.95 8.10
C ILE A 294 -10.03 -8.72 7.67
N LEU A 295 -9.75 -8.80 6.36
CA LEU A 295 -8.55 -9.44 5.83
C LEU A 295 -7.27 -8.79 6.35
N LEU A 296 -7.22 -7.46 6.35
CA LEU A 296 -6.06 -6.73 6.86
C LEU A 296 -5.87 -6.98 8.37
N THR A 297 -6.95 -6.93 9.17
CA THR A 297 -6.90 -7.22 10.61
C THR A 297 -6.47 -8.66 10.88
N MET A 298 -6.96 -9.63 10.10
CA MET A 298 -6.59 -11.05 10.22
C MET A 298 -5.10 -11.28 10.02
N ILE A 299 -4.45 -10.53 9.13
CA ILE A 299 -3.00 -10.61 8.87
C ILE A 299 -2.21 -9.73 9.86
N ALA A 300 -2.73 -8.55 10.19
CA ALA A 300 -2.07 -7.59 11.08
C ALA A 300 -1.94 -8.10 12.52
N ILE A 301 -2.90 -8.89 13.03
CA ILE A 301 -2.84 -9.41 14.39
C ILE A 301 -1.63 -10.36 14.59
N PRO A 302 -1.44 -11.43 13.79
CA PRO A 302 -0.26 -12.29 13.89
C PRO A 302 1.06 -11.53 13.72
N VAL A 303 1.11 -10.59 12.78
CA VAL A 303 2.30 -9.76 12.52
C VAL A 303 2.59 -8.87 13.71
N GLY A 304 1.59 -8.20 14.28
CA GLY A 304 1.75 -7.37 15.47
C GLY A 304 2.24 -8.17 16.67
N ILE A 305 1.72 -9.39 16.87
CA ILE A 305 2.20 -10.31 17.90
C ILE A 305 3.68 -10.66 17.64
N TYR A 306 4.03 -10.99 16.40
CA TYR A 306 5.40 -11.32 16.02
C TYR A 306 6.35 -10.14 16.26
N THR A 307 6.00 -8.94 15.79
CA THR A 307 6.76 -7.70 15.99
C THR A 307 6.93 -7.39 17.47
N TYR A 308 5.86 -7.50 18.28
CA TYR A 308 5.92 -7.25 19.71
C TYR A 308 6.87 -8.23 20.42
N ARG A 309 6.79 -9.52 20.07
CA ARG A 309 7.73 -10.53 20.58
C ARG A 309 9.17 -10.21 20.18
N THR A 310 9.41 -9.86 18.92
CA THR A 310 10.79 -9.54 18.47
C THR A 310 11.34 -8.28 19.15
N PHE A 311 10.50 -7.26 19.35
CA PHE A 311 10.88 -6.06 20.08
C PHE A 311 11.25 -6.36 21.53
N LEU A 312 10.41 -7.13 22.24
CA LEU A 312 10.71 -7.56 23.61
C LEU A 312 12.00 -8.37 23.69
N LEU A 313 12.22 -9.27 22.73
CA LEU A 313 13.44 -10.07 22.65
C LEU A 313 14.67 -9.19 22.45
N GLU A 314 14.67 -8.26 21.51
CA GLU A 314 15.81 -7.36 21.29
C GLU A 314 16.07 -6.44 22.50
N HIS A 315 15.01 -5.96 23.15
CA HIS A 315 15.15 -5.16 24.37
C HIS A 315 15.73 -5.98 25.52
N ALA A 316 15.27 -7.23 25.67
CA ALA A 316 15.77 -8.18 26.64
C ALA A 316 17.25 -8.53 26.38
N LYS A 317 17.64 -8.78 25.13
CA LYS A 317 19.02 -9.03 24.72
C LYS A 317 19.93 -7.84 25.08
N LYS A 318 19.49 -6.62 24.76
CA LYS A 318 20.25 -5.39 25.06
C LYS A 318 20.42 -5.20 26.57
N LYS A 319 19.36 -5.40 27.35
CA LYS A 319 19.41 -5.30 28.82
C LYS A 319 20.32 -6.35 29.43
N VAL A 320 20.29 -7.59 28.93
CA VAL A 320 21.21 -8.65 29.33
C VAL A 320 22.65 -8.29 28.97
N TRP A 321 22.89 -7.75 27.78
CA TRP A 321 24.22 -7.31 27.35
C TRP A 321 24.77 -6.20 28.26
N GLU A 322 23.96 -5.18 28.56
CA GLU A 322 24.32 -4.10 29.47
C GLU A 322 24.58 -4.62 30.88
N THR A 323 23.74 -5.52 31.38
CA THR A 323 23.90 -6.14 32.71
C THR A 323 25.17 -6.99 32.77
N ALA A 324 25.40 -7.84 31.77
CA ALA A 324 26.61 -8.66 31.69
C ALA A 324 27.88 -7.81 31.69
N LYS A 325 27.88 -6.67 30.98
CA LYS A 325 29.00 -5.72 30.96
C LYS A 325 29.24 -5.04 32.31
N ILE A 326 28.19 -4.77 33.09
CA ILE A 326 28.31 -4.21 34.44
C ILE A 326 28.96 -5.22 35.41
N TYR A 327 28.56 -6.49 35.35
CA TYR A 327 29.01 -7.52 36.29
C TYR A 327 30.37 -8.13 35.92
N PHE A 328 30.64 -8.36 34.64
CA PHE A 328 31.85 -9.05 34.16
C PHE A 328 32.84 -8.10 33.46
N GLY A 329 32.56 -6.79 33.40
CA GLY A 329 33.47 -5.81 32.83
C GLY A 329 33.84 -6.09 31.36
N THR A 330 35.14 -6.03 31.05
CA THR A 330 35.70 -6.30 29.71
C THR A 330 35.81 -7.79 29.36
N ASP A 331 35.51 -8.69 30.29
CA ASP A 331 35.74 -10.13 30.11
C ASP A 331 34.57 -10.83 29.37
N VAL A 332 33.49 -10.11 29.07
CA VAL A 332 32.37 -10.61 28.25
C VAL A 332 32.78 -10.65 26.78
N PHE A 333 33.02 -11.85 26.27
CA PHE A 333 33.40 -12.06 24.87
C PHE A 333 32.19 -12.07 23.94
N ALA A 334 31.12 -12.74 24.35
CA ALA A 334 29.88 -12.81 23.59
C ALA A 334 28.69 -13.19 24.47
N VAL A 335 27.49 -12.79 24.06
CA VAL A 335 26.23 -13.27 24.62
C VAL A 335 25.46 -13.89 23.47
N GLN A 336 25.29 -15.20 23.52
CA GLN A 336 24.52 -15.96 22.54
C GLN A 336 23.12 -16.21 23.09
N PHE A 337 22.13 -16.17 22.22
CA PHE A 337 20.73 -16.41 22.58
C PHE A 337 20.26 -17.63 21.79
N ASP A 338 19.81 -18.67 22.51
CA ASP A 338 19.27 -19.90 21.93
C ASP A 338 17.82 -20.04 22.34
N GLU A 339 16.91 -20.13 21.38
CA GLU A 339 15.48 -20.26 21.65
C GLU A 339 15.09 -21.74 21.62
N LYS A 340 14.76 -22.31 22.79
CA LYS A 340 14.27 -23.69 22.92
C LYS A 340 12.90 -23.70 23.58
N TYR A 341 11.92 -24.34 22.92
CA TYR A 341 10.55 -24.52 23.42
C TYR A 341 9.86 -23.21 23.84
N GLY A 342 10.07 -22.12 23.08
CA GLY A 342 9.46 -20.82 23.36
C GLY A 342 10.02 -20.10 24.58
N LYS A 343 11.16 -20.56 25.11
CA LYS A 343 11.90 -19.90 26.18
C LYS A 343 13.28 -19.47 25.68
N LEU A 344 13.65 -18.22 25.96
CA LEU A 344 14.94 -17.68 25.58
C LEU A 344 16.01 -18.20 26.55
N ASN A 345 16.96 -18.98 26.05
CA ASN A 345 18.15 -19.34 26.79
C ASN A 345 19.26 -18.34 26.46
N VAL A 346 19.84 -17.78 27.50
CA VAL A 346 20.94 -16.82 27.39
C VAL A 346 22.23 -17.56 27.71
N ILE A 347 23.20 -17.55 26.81
CA ILE A 347 24.54 -18.08 27.02
C ILE A 347 25.50 -16.90 27.08
N VAL A 348 25.97 -16.56 28.29
CA VAL A 348 27.01 -15.54 28.47
C VAL A 348 28.38 -16.22 28.40
N ILE A 349 29.23 -15.76 27.49
CA ILE A 349 30.60 -16.26 27.31
C ILE A 349 31.56 -15.28 27.94
N VAL A 350 32.27 -15.72 28.98
CA VAL A 350 33.22 -14.91 29.75
C VAL A 350 34.62 -15.51 29.61
N LEU A 351 35.61 -14.67 29.32
CA LEU A 351 37.04 -15.00 29.31
C LEU A 351 37.60 -14.89 30.72
N SER A 352 37.44 -15.93 31.54
CA SER A 352 38.02 -15.96 32.89
C SER A 352 38.46 -17.38 33.29
N GLN A 353 39.52 -17.48 34.11
CA GLN A 353 40.16 -18.75 34.47
C GLN A 353 39.38 -19.58 35.50
N LYS A 354 38.49 -18.97 36.30
CA LYS A 354 37.61 -19.66 37.26
C LYS A 354 36.33 -18.87 37.53
N ALA A 355 35.22 -19.59 37.66
CA ALA A 355 33.96 -19.04 38.11
C ALA A 355 33.95 -18.97 39.63
N ASP A 356 33.90 -17.78 40.22
CA ASP A 356 33.58 -17.65 41.64
C ASP A 356 32.11 -18.02 41.88
N GLU A 357 31.83 -18.74 42.97
CA GLU A 357 30.46 -19.11 43.38
C GLU A 357 29.55 -17.87 43.54
N GLU A 358 30.13 -16.71 43.83
CA GLU A 358 29.45 -15.43 43.94
C GLU A 358 28.97 -14.92 42.56
N SER A 359 29.79 -15.07 41.51
CA SER A 359 29.41 -14.72 40.13
C SER A 359 28.28 -15.61 39.60
N LEU A 360 28.25 -16.90 39.97
CA LEU A 360 27.19 -17.83 39.62
C LEU A 360 25.84 -17.49 40.28
N LYS A 361 25.86 -17.07 41.56
CA LYS A 361 24.66 -16.59 42.28
C LYS A 361 24.13 -15.26 41.71
N GLN A 362 25.02 -14.34 41.31
CA GLN A 362 24.63 -13.06 40.73
C GLN A 362 23.99 -13.20 39.34
N VAL A 363 24.43 -14.17 38.52
CA VAL A 363 23.78 -14.47 37.23
C VAL A 363 22.46 -15.23 37.38
N GLN A 364 22.29 -16.04 38.43
CA GLN A 364 20.96 -16.54 38.77
C GLN A 364 20.00 -15.39 39.13
N ASN A 365 20.52 -14.27 39.64
CA ASN A 365 19.76 -13.02 39.81
C ASN A 365 19.43 -12.33 38.47
N ILE A 366 20.19 -12.54 37.38
CA ILE A 366 19.78 -12.08 36.04
C ILE A 366 18.49 -12.77 35.57
N LYS A 367 18.25 -14.00 36.04
CA LYS A 367 16.98 -14.72 35.80
C LYS A 367 15.77 -14.02 36.44
N SER A 368 15.97 -13.23 37.50
CA SER A 368 14.89 -12.47 38.16
C SER A 368 14.60 -11.11 37.51
N LEU A 369 15.42 -10.67 36.54
CA LEU A 369 15.25 -9.38 35.87
C LEU A 369 14.16 -9.34 34.78
N HIS A 370 13.66 -10.48 34.29
CA HIS A 370 12.53 -10.52 33.35
C HIS A 370 11.80 -11.88 33.33
N PRO A 371 10.44 -11.89 33.29
CA PRO A 371 9.62 -13.11 33.37
C PRO A 371 9.75 -14.07 32.17
N ASP A 372 10.28 -13.63 31.03
CA ASP A 372 10.40 -14.43 29.80
C ASP A 372 11.75 -15.17 29.64
N PHE A 373 12.69 -14.99 30.57
CA PHE A 373 13.98 -15.71 30.54
C PHE A 373 13.82 -17.14 31.09
N GLY A 374 14.02 -18.15 30.24
CA GLY A 374 13.88 -19.55 30.63
C GLY A 374 15.05 -20.06 31.47
N THR A 375 16.24 -20.11 30.87
CA THR A 375 17.48 -20.49 31.57
C THR A 375 18.64 -19.61 31.13
N VAL A 376 19.38 -19.05 32.09
CA VAL A 376 20.65 -18.38 31.83
C VAL A 376 21.76 -19.38 32.11
N LYS A 377 22.58 -19.68 31.10
CA LYS A 377 23.78 -20.51 31.21
C LYS A 377 25.00 -19.62 31.02
N ILE A 378 26.03 -19.81 31.84
CA ILE A 378 27.32 -19.14 31.63
C ILE A 378 28.29 -20.19 31.13
N LYS A 379 29.01 -19.86 30.06
CA LYS A 379 30.09 -20.70 29.55
C LYS A 379 31.40 -19.94 29.71
N PHE A 380 32.23 -20.39 30.63
CA PHE A 380 33.57 -19.86 30.80
C PHE A 380 34.49 -20.50 29.74
N ILE A 381 35.24 -19.66 29.03
CA ILE A 381 36.29 -20.12 28.12
C ILE A 381 37.63 -19.76 28.77
N GLN A 382 38.42 -20.77 29.11
CA GLN A 382 39.79 -20.56 29.58
C GLN A 382 40.67 -20.18 28.39
N THR A 383 41.37 -19.06 28.50
CA THR A 383 42.53 -18.79 27.68
C THR A 383 43.59 -19.82 28.02
N VAL A 384 43.96 -20.66 27.05
CA VAL A 384 45.12 -21.53 27.17
C VAL A 384 46.33 -20.61 27.20
N SER A 385 46.86 -20.36 28.40
CA SER A 385 48.20 -19.82 28.58
C SER A 385 49.16 -20.74 27.82
N SER A 386 49.73 -20.24 26.72
CA SER A 386 50.91 -20.89 26.16
C SER A 386 52.03 -20.68 27.16
N ASN A 387 52.35 -21.73 27.93
CA ASN A 387 53.62 -21.81 28.63
C ASN A 387 54.74 -21.77 27.58
N THR A 388 55.19 -20.59 27.20
CA THR A 388 56.56 -20.41 26.70
C THR A 388 57.49 -20.48 27.90
N ASN A 389 57.70 -21.70 28.40
CA ASN A 389 58.94 -22.03 29.09
C ASN A 389 60.01 -22.20 28.01
N ASN A 390 60.92 -21.25 27.93
CA ASN A 390 62.28 -21.45 27.44
C ASN A 390 63.22 -20.59 28.28
#